data_AF-A0AA86J800-F1
#
_entry.id   AF-A0AA86J800-F1
#
_cell.length_a   1.000
_cell.length_b   1.000
_cell.length_c   1.000
_cell.angle_alpha   90.00
_cell.angle_beta   90.00
_cell.angle_gamma   90.00
#
_symmetry.space_group_name_H-M   'P 1'
#
loop_
_entity.id
_entity.type
_entity.pdbx_description
1 polymer ?
#
loop_
_entity_poly.entity_id
_entity_poly.type
_entity_poly.pdbx_seq_one_letter_code
_entity_poly.pdbx_strand_id
1 'polypeptide(L)' 'MGYKVKTFGMELRPLKAMQELSALDAMVNAFVTENGVKRVVSVSDSPTTDDKGETIGLVRVVAYED' A
#
# COMPACT_ATOMS: atom_id res chain seq x y z
N MET A 1 3.71 -18.99 12.44
CA MET A 1 4.90 -18.16 12.22
C MET A 1 5.42 -18.47 10.83
N GLY A 2 4.70 -17.95 9.86
CA GLY A 2 5.10 -17.91 8.46
C GLY A 2 5.23 -16.46 8.01
N TYR A 3 5.99 -16.26 6.94
CA TYR A 3 6.04 -14.99 6.22
C TYR A 3 4.89 -14.94 5.23
N LYS A 4 4.15 -13.83 5.23
CA LYS A 4 3.02 -13.57 4.33
C LYS A 4 3.20 -12.23 3.62
N VAL A 5 2.48 -12.06 2.52
CA VAL A 5 2.51 -10.84 1.70
C VAL A 5 1.08 -10.38 1.45
N LYS A 6 0.83 -9.09 1.62
CA LYS A 6 -0.42 -8.43 1.27
C LYS A 6 -0.15 -7.24 0.36
N THR A 7 -0.93 -7.12 -0.71
CA THR A 7 -0.84 -6.01 -1.66
C THR A 7 -2.06 -5.10 -1.54
N PHE A 8 -1.83 -3.81 -1.69
CA PHE A 8 -2.82 -2.73 -1.69
C PHE A 8 -2.65 -1.89 -2.96
N GLY A 9 -3.76 -1.46 -3.55
CA GLY A 9 -3.76 -0.55 -4.69
C GLY A 9 -4.45 0.76 -4.33
N MET A 10 -3.95 1.87 -4.85
CA MET A 10 -4.54 3.19 -4.73
C MET A 10 -4.46 3.93 -6.06
N GLU A 11 -5.58 4.47 -6.53
CA GLU A 11 -5.57 5.42 -7.64
C GLU A 11 -5.12 6.79 -7.13
N LEU A 12 -4.30 7.48 -7.92
CA LEU A 12 -3.84 8.83 -7.61
C LEU A 12 -4.50 9.81 -8.58
N ARG A 13 -5.39 10.66 -8.07
CA ARG A 13 -6.09 11.66 -8.89
C ARG A 13 -5.31 12.97 -8.91
N PRO A 14 -5.45 13.76 -10.00
CA PRO A 14 -4.81 15.07 -10.08
C PRO A 14 -5.11 15.92 -8.84
N LEU A 15 -4.04 16.45 -8.24
CA LEU A 15 -4.09 17.33 -7.05
C LEU A 15 -4.72 16.69 -5.79
N LYS A 16 -4.80 15.36 -5.72
CA LYS A 16 -5.35 14.62 -4.56
C LYS A 16 -4.38 13.64 -3.91
N ALA A 17 -3.16 13.53 -4.43
CA ALA A 17 -2.16 12.54 -4.01
C ALA A 17 -1.98 12.42 -2.49
N MET A 18 -1.87 13.55 -1.75
CA MET A 18 -1.70 13.51 -0.29
C MET A 18 -2.87 12.83 0.44
N GLN A 19 -4.10 13.10 -0.02
CA GLN A 19 -5.30 12.48 0.56
C GLN A 19 -5.33 10.98 0.26
N GLU A 20 -4.95 10.58 -0.95
CA GLU A 20 -4.94 9.19 -1.38
C GLU A 20 -3.84 8.38 -0.68
N LEU A 21 -2.65 8.95 -0.51
CA LEU A 21 -1.57 8.34 0.26
C LEU A 21 -1.97 8.17 1.73
N SER A 22 -2.62 9.17 2.33
CA SER A 22 -3.13 9.06 3.70
C SER A 22 -4.22 7.98 3.84
N ALA A 23 -5.10 7.86 2.86
CA ALA A 23 -6.10 6.79 2.84
C ALA A 23 -5.46 5.39 2.67
N LEU A 24 -4.42 5.28 1.85
CA LEU A 24 -3.65 4.05 1.70
C LEU A 24 -2.96 3.65 3.01
N ASP A 25 -2.35 4.61 3.70
CA ASP A 25 -1.75 4.39 5.03
C ASP A 25 -2.80 3.89 6.03
N ALA A 26 -3.98 4.52 6.07
CA ALA A 26 -5.06 4.11 6.95
C ALA A 26 -5.51 2.66 6.67
N MET A 27 -5.65 2.27 5.40
CA MET A 27 -6.00 0.90 5.02
C MET A 27 -4.94 -0.13 5.46
N VAL A 28 -3.66 0.19 5.28
CA VAL A 28 -2.56 -0.69 5.72
C VAL A 28 -2.55 -0.83 7.24
N ASN A 29 -2.73 0.26 7.98
CA ASN A 29 -2.74 0.25 9.45
C ASN A 29 -3.94 -0.53 10.01
N ALA A 30 -5.12 -0.38 9.38
CA ALA A 30 -6.30 -1.18 9.72
C ALA A 30 -6.02 -2.67 9.52
N PHE A 31 -5.46 -3.04 8.36
CA PHE A 31 -5.07 -4.43 8.08
C PHE A 31 -4.11 -4.99 9.14
N VAL A 32 -3.04 -4.26 9.47
CA VAL A 32 -2.04 -4.68 10.47
C VAL A 32 -2.70 -4.95 11.83
N THR A 33 -3.60 -4.06 12.24
CA THR A 33 -4.29 -4.15 13.54
C THR A 33 -5.32 -5.29 13.56
N GLU A 34 -6.20 -5.34 12.57
CA GLU A 34 -7.31 -6.30 12.50
C GLU A 34 -6.85 -7.74 12.32
N ASN A 35 -5.68 -7.95 11.69
CA ASN A 35 -5.15 -9.28 11.42
C ASN A 35 -4.09 -9.73 12.44
N GLY A 36 -3.83 -8.94 13.49
CA GLY A 36 -2.86 -9.28 14.53
C GLY A 36 -1.45 -9.50 13.98
N VAL A 37 -1.04 -8.70 12.98
CA VAL A 37 0.29 -8.80 12.38
C VAL A 37 1.35 -8.58 13.45
N LYS A 38 2.22 -9.57 13.67
CA LYS A 38 3.24 -9.51 14.73
C LYS A 38 4.39 -8.57 14.38
N ARG A 39 4.80 -8.57 13.12
CA ARG A 39 5.92 -7.77 12.63
C ARG A 39 5.76 -7.48 11.14
N VAL A 40 5.87 -6.21 10.77
CA VAL A 40 6.08 -5.81 9.37
C VAL A 40 7.56 -5.98 9.06
N VAL A 41 7.86 -6.76 8.02
CA VAL A 41 9.23 -7.06 7.57
C VAL A 41 9.68 -6.02 6.56
N SER A 42 8.82 -5.67 5.62
CA SER A 42 9.10 -4.65 4.60
C SER A 42 7.82 -4.04 4.05
N VAL A 43 7.93 -2.80 3.61
CA VAL A 43 6.93 -2.10 2.80
C VAL A 43 7.61 -1.64 1.52
N SER A 44 6.99 -1.86 0.37
CA SER A 44 7.50 -1.44 -0.94
C SER A 44 6.39 -0.82 -1.76
N ASP A 45 6.68 0.33 -2.36
CA ASP A 45 5.75 1.08 -3.19
C ASP A 45 6.23 1.09 -4.65
N SER A 46 5.29 0.89 -5.58
CA SER A 46 5.54 0.96 -7.01
C SER A 46 4.46 1.82 -7.68
N PRO A 47 4.81 2.92 -8.34
CA PRO A 47 3.85 3.73 -9.09
C PRO A 47 3.40 2.98 -10.35
N THR A 48 2.11 3.07 -10.65
CA THR A 48 1.57 2.63 -11.95
C THR A 48 1.46 3.83 -12.86
N THR A 49 1.79 3.64 -14.14
CA THR A 49 1.77 4.71 -15.14
C THR A 49 0.72 4.45 -16.22
N ASP A 50 0.22 5.53 -16.83
CA ASP A 50 -0.57 5.45 -18.05
C ASP A 50 0.31 5.27 -19.30
N ASP A 51 -0.30 5.39 -20.49
CA ASP A 51 0.37 5.27 -21.79
C ASP A 51 1.30 6.46 -22.12
N LYS A 52 1.27 7.53 -21.32
CA LYS A 52 2.12 8.72 -21.43
C LYS A 52 3.24 8.74 -20.38
N GLY A 53 3.25 7.78 -19.46
CA GLY A 53 4.21 7.72 -18.36
C GLY A 53 3.82 8.57 -17.15
N GLU A 54 2.61 9.12 -17.12
CA GLU A 54 2.10 9.85 -15.95
C GLU A 54 1.76 8.86 -14.83
N THR A 55 2.10 9.19 -13.59
CA THR A 55 1.74 8.35 -12.44
C THR A 55 0.24 8.48 -12.14
N ILE A 56 -0.48 7.37 -12.25
CA ILE A 56 -1.95 7.31 -12.07
C ILE A 56 -2.36 6.50 -10.84
N GLY A 57 -1.41 5.85 -10.18
CA GLY A 57 -1.70 5.00 -9.04
C GLY A 57 -0.45 4.54 -8.31
N LEU A 58 -0.66 3.87 -7.19
CA LEU A 58 0.39 3.29 -6.36
C LEU A 58 -0.03 1.87 -5.94
N VAL A 59 0.88 0.92 -6.13
CA VAL A 59 0.78 -0.42 -5.57
C VAL A 59 1.72 -0.51 -4.39
N ARG A 60 1.18 -0.79 -3.20
CA ARG A 60 1.94 -1.01 -1.97
C ARG A 60 1.91 -2.47 -1.58
N VAL A 61 3.08 -3.05 -1.35
CA VAL A 61 3.27 -4.43 -0.90
C VAL A 61 3.80 -4.43 0.53
N VAL A 62 3.15 -5.18 1.41
CA VAL A 62 3.53 -5.38 2.81
C VAL A 62 3.88 -6.84 3.02
N ALA A 63 5.14 -7.12 3.35
CA ALA A 63 5.58 -8.43 3.82
C ALA A 63 5.58 -8.46 5.35
N TYR A 64 5.02 -9.51 5.96
CA TYR A 64 4.79 -9.55 7.40
C TYR A 64 4.85 -10.96 8.00
N GLU A 65 5.05 -11.03 9.32
CA GLU A 65 5.02 -12.25 10.14
C GLU A 65 3.68 -12.39 10.87
N ASP A 66 3.11 -13.61 10.86
CA ASP A 66 1.87 -13.98 11.56
C ASP A 66 2.06 -14.71 12.90
#